data_AF-A0A8T1V905-F1
#
_entry.id   AF-A0A8T1V905-F1
#
_cell.length_a   1.000
_cell.length_b   1.000
_cell.length_c   1.000
_cell.angle_alpha   90.00
_cell.angle_beta   90.00
_cell.angle_gamma   90.00
#
_symmetry.space_group_name_H-M   'P 1'
#
loop_
_entity.id
_entity.type
_entity.pdbx_description
1 polymer ?
#
loop_
_entity_poly.entity_id
_entity_poly.type
_entity_poly.pdbx_seq_one_letter_code
_entity_poly.pdbx_strand_id
1 'polypeptide(L)'
;MLNAHSVTLESAPSSSSRFPSTTPAMGFIADRFDLEKQVTFYLSYHDNKVNQCIHLACIWPIFVSGLLILAHTQPLVETPALVASLPYGEFVLFNYSAVMAAVYMLWYVALDVYAGSLGAAIVALSFVSVNFFVVEGAKAWGVHSMHVALTVHAAAWILQFIGHGVFERRKPALFDSLDQALITAPMFVLLEILFPLGYRPDLYQRVMKQVRVNVKNFQASKTL
;
A
#
# COMPACT_ATOMS: atom_id res chain seq x y z
N MET A 1 -76.47 -36.20 5.10
CA MET A 1 -75.78 -36.86 6.22
C MET A 1 -74.30 -36.50 6.14
N LEU A 2 -73.74 -36.09 7.28
CA LEU A 2 -72.37 -35.62 7.49
C LEU A 2 -71.31 -36.69 7.16
N ASN A 3 -70.15 -36.31 6.63
CA ASN A 3 -68.94 -36.15 7.46
C ASN A 3 -67.73 -35.63 6.67
N ALA A 4 -66.96 -34.79 7.35
CA ALA A 4 -65.68 -34.21 6.96
C ALA A 4 -64.52 -35.15 7.31
N HIS A 5 -63.47 -35.17 6.49
CA HIS A 5 -62.09 -35.56 6.85
C HIS A 5 -61.15 -34.88 5.85
N SER A 6 -60.59 -33.72 6.21
CA SER A 6 -59.27 -33.53 6.83
C SER A 6 -58.14 -33.46 5.81
N VAL A 7 -57.78 -32.22 5.49
CA VAL A 7 -56.61 -31.76 4.75
C VAL A 7 -55.34 -32.13 5.51
N THR A 8 -54.37 -32.76 4.85
CA THR A 8 -52.97 -32.81 5.30
C THR A 8 -52.12 -32.03 4.30
N LEU A 9 -51.71 -30.83 4.69
CA LEU A 9 -50.72 -30.02 3.98
C LEU A 9 -49.33 -30.59 4.26
N GLU A 10 -48.66 -31.08 3.22
CA GLU A 10 -47.23 -31.34 3.24
C GLU A 10 -46.46 -30.02 3.45
N SER A 11 -45.73 -29.93 4.55
CA SER A 11 -44.84 -28.82 4.85
C SER A 11 -43.56 -28.92 4.02
N ALA A 12 -43.27 -27.91 3.21
CA ALA A 12 -42.03 -27.76 2.48
C ALA A 12 -40.80 -27.67 3.40
N PRO A 13 -39.63 -28.21 3.01
CA PRO A 13 -38.41 -28.10 3.82
C PRO A 13 -37.86 -26.67 3.79
N SER A 14 -37.62 -26.10 4.97
CA SER A 14 -37.02 -24.79 5.16
C SER A 14 -35.55 -24.79 4.74
N SER A 15 -35.22 -24.11 3.64
CA SER A 15 -33.84 -23.83 3.24
C SER A 15 -33.27 -22.66 4.05
N SER A 16 -32.83 -22.92 5.28
CA SER A 16 -31.96 -21.97 5.98
C SER A 16 -30.49 -22.22 5.61
N SER A 17 -30.08 -21.88 4.39
CA SER A 17 -28.65 -21.71 4.08
C SER A 17 -28.20 -20.41 4.73
N ARG A 18 -27.85 -20.49 6.01
CA ARG A 18 -27.32 -19.39 6.80
C ARG A 18 -25.88 -19.16 6.33
N PHE A 19 -25.68 -18.30 5.33
CA PHE A 19 -24.36 -17.72 5.10
C PHE A 19 -23.92 -17.04 6.39
N PRO A 20 -22.69 -17.26 6.89
CA PRO A 20 -22.25 -16.61 8.10
C PRO A 20 -22.20 -15.10 7.84
N SER A 21 -23.01 -14.35 8.59
CA SER A 21 -22.93 -12.89 8.64
C SER A 21 -21.58 -12.53 9.24
N THR A 22 -20.60 -12.23 8.39
CA THR A 22 -19.34 -11.62 8.82
C THR A 22 -19.67 -10.38 9.62
N THR A 23 -19.14 -10.28 10.84
CA THR A 23 -19.31 -9.09 11.69
C THR A 23 -18.76 -7.86 10.96
N PRO A 24 -19.31 -6.65 11.20
CA PRO A 24 -18.90 -5.43 10.49
C PRO A 24 -17.38 -5.18 10.53
N ALA A 25 -16.72 -5.51 11.65
CA ALA A 25 -15.27 -5.41 11.82
C ALA A 25 -14.50 -6.42 10.95
N MET A 26 -15.01 -7.63 10.78
CA MET A 26 -14.41 -8.67 9.93
C MET A 26 -14.54 -8.32 8.45
N GLY A 27 -15.68 -7.74 8.04
CA GLY A 27 -15.85 -7.17 6.70
C GLY A 27 -14.89 -5.99 6.43
N PHE A 28 -14.71 -5.10 7.42
CA PHE A 28 -13.79 -3.97 7.31
C PHE A 28 -12.32 -4.41 7.12
N ILE A 29 -11.85 -5.43 7.86
CA ILE A 29 -10.49 -5.95 7.70
C ILE A 29 -10.32 -6.68 6.37
N ALA A 30 -11.30 -7.50 5.97
CA ALA A 30 -11.26 -8.21 4.70
C ALA A 30 -11.12 -7.25 3.50
N ASP A 31 -11.80 -6.11 3.54
CA ASP A 31 -11.72 -5.09 2.49
C ASP A 31 -10.36 -4.38 2.40
N ARG A 32 -9.57 -4.36 3.48
CA ARG A 32 -8.21 -3.78 3.49
C ARG A 32 -7.19 -4.69 2.80
N PHE A 33 -7.44 -5.98 2.78
CA PHE A 33 -6.58 -6.97 2.12
C PHE A 33 -7.18 -7.52 0.81
N ASP A 34 -8.27 -6.92 0.33
CA ASP A 34 -8.80 -7.15 -1.01
C ASP A 34 -8.00 -6.35 -2.04
N LEU A 35 -7.00 -6.99 -2.64
CA LEU A 35 -6.12 -6.37 -3.63
C LEU A 35 -6.89 -5.69 -4.77
N GLU A 36 -7.97 -6.28 -5.28
CA GLU A 36 -8.73 -5.73 -6.40
C GLU A 36 -9.41 -4.42 -6.01
N LYS A 37 -10.09 -4.38 -4.85
CA LYS A 37 -10.71 -3.15 -4.32
C LYS A 37 -9.67 -2.06 -4.06
N GLN A 38 -8.58 -2.45 -3.38
CA GLN A 38 -7.50 -1.55 -2.97
C GLN A 38 -6.83 -0.88 -4.17
N VAL A 39 -6.43 -1.66 -5.18
CA VAL A 39 -5.82 -1.15 -6.41
C VAL A 39 -6.81 -0.36 -7.26
N THR A 40 -8.08 -0.81 -7.36
CA THR A 40 -9.12 -0.09 -8.09
C THR A 40 -9.33 1.31 -7.51
N PHE A 41 -9.38 1.42 -6.18
CA PHE A 41 -9.46 2.72 -5.51
C PHE A 41 -8.27 3.60 -5.89
N TYR A 42 -7.05 3.11 -5.71
CA TYR A 42 -5.83 3.86 -6.02
C TYR A 42 -5.80 4.34 -7.48
N LEU A 43 -6.00 3.46 -8.46
CA LEU A 43 -5.95 3.83 -9.87
C LEU A 43 -7.12 4.76 -10.29
N SER A 44 -8.23 4.75 -9.55
CA SER A 44 -9.35 5.69 -9.79
C SER A 44 -9.05 7.12 -9.33
N TYR A 45 -8.02 7.34 -8.52
CA TYR A 45 -7.60 8.66 -8.00
C TYR A 45 -6.54 9.35 -8.85
N HIS A 46 -5.88 8.60 -9.73
CA HIS A 46 -4.74 9.09 -10.51
C HIS A 46 -5.03 8.82 -11.98
N ASP A 47 -5.91 9.61 -12.62
CA ASP A 47 -6.21 9.46 -14.06
C ASP A 47 -5.25 10.31 -14.91
N ASN A 48 -4.73 11.41 -14.36
CA ASN A 48 -3.82 12.30 -15.06
C ASN A 48 -2.40 11.69 -15.17
N LYS A 49 -1.88 11.59 -16.41
CA LYS A 49 -0.56 10.99 -16.69
C LYS A 49 0.61 11.73 -16.05
N VAL A 50 0.56 13.05 -15.95
CA VAL A 50 1.62 13.82 -15.28
C VAL A 50 1.60 13.54 -13.79
N ASN A 51 0.41 13.48 -13.19
CA ASN A 51 0.26 13.11 -11.80
C ASN A 51 0.75 11.68 -11.53
N GLN A 52 0.38 10.69 -12.36
CA GLN A 52 0.90 9.32 -12.27
C GLN A 52 2.44 9.28 -12.31
N CYS A 53 3.08 10.02 -13.23
CA CYS A 53 4.55 10.09 -13.29
C CYS A 53 5.16 10.71 -12.03
N ILE A 54 4.54 11.75 -11.47
CA ILE A 54 4.98 12.35 -10.20
C ILE A 54 4.88 11.33 -9.07
N HIS A 55 3.78 10.59 -8.96
CA HIS A 55 3.58 9.54 -7.97
C HIS A 55 4.64 8.44 -8.09
N LEU A 56 4.83 7.92 -9.30
CA LEU A 56 5.86 6.92 -9.61
C LEU A 56 7.25 7.38 -9.18
N ALA A 57 7.59 8.64 -9.45
CA ALA A 57 8.89 9.22 -9.11
C ALA A 57 9.05 9.56 -7.62
N CYS A 58 7.97 9.92 -6.90
CA CYS A 58 8.05 10.50 -5.56
C CYS A 58 7.71 9.53 -4.43
N ILE A 59 6.88 8.51 -4.65
CA ILE A 59 6.41 7.62 -3.57
C ILE A 59 7.57 6.84 -2.93
N TRP A 60 8.44 6.21 -3.73
CA TRP A 60 9.58 5.48 -3.20
C TRP A 60 10.59 6.39 -2.51
N PRO A 61 10.95 7.57 -3.05
CA PRO A 61 11.77 8.54 -2.31
C PRO A 61 11.15 9.02 -1.00
N ILE A 62 9.83 9.23 -0.91
CA ILE A 62 9.15 9.57 0.35
C ILE A 62 9.33 8.44 1.37
N PHE A 63 9.10 7.19 0.94
CA PHE A 63 9.28 6.01 1.78
C PHE A 63 10.72 5.87 2.27
N VAL A 64 11.71 5.88 1.36
CA VAL A 64 13.13 5.70 1.70
C VAL A 64 13.66 6.84 2.56
N SER A 65 13.30 8.09 2.26
CA SER A 65 13.69 9.23 3.11
C SER A 65 13.03 9.18 4.49
N GLY A 66 11.79 8.68 4.59
CA GLY A 66 11.13 8.40 5.87
C GLY A 66 11.86 7.33 6.68
N LEU A 67 12.25 6.22 6.04
CA LEU A 67 13.09 5.20 6.68
C LEU A 67 14.44 5.79 7.12
N LEU A 68 15.06 6.65 6.32
CA LEU A 68 16.34 7.30 6.65
C LEU A 68 16.22 8.23 7.86
N ILE A 69 15.14 9.00 7.97
CA ILE A 69 14.84 9.80 9.17
C ILE A 69 14.73 8.89 10.40
N LEU A 70 13.99 7.78 10.30
CA LEU A 70 13.83 6.82 11.39
C LEU A 70 15.12 6.07 11.72
N ALA A 71 16.03 5.89 10.75
CA ALA A 71 17.31 5.20 10.95
C ALA A 71 18.27 5.98 11.86
N HIS A 72 18.05 7.28 12.07
CA HIS A 72 18.80 8.08 13.05
C HIS A 72 18.38 7.80 14.52
N THR A 73 17.35 6.99 14.74
CA THR A 73 16.94 6.61 16.10
C THR A 73 17.87 5.53 16.67
N GLN A 74 18.03 5.54 18.00
CA GLN A 74 18.85 4.54 18.68
C GLN A 74 18.23 3.14 18.51
N PRO A 75 19.05 2.07 18.40
CA PRO A 75 18.55 0.71 18.43
C PRO A 75 17.69 0.45 19.67
N LEU A 76 16.53 -0.17 19.47
CA LEU A 76 15.62 -0.56 20.55
C LEU A 76 16.12 -1.82 21.27
N VAL A 77 16.84 -2.67 20.54
CA VAL A 77 17.50 -3.89 21.01
C VAL A 77 18.83 -4.08 20.31
N GLU A 78 19.73 -4.84 20.93
CA GLU A 78 21.01 -5.22 20.32
C GLU A 78 20.79 -6.18 19.14
N THR A 79 21.58 -6.01 18.09
CA THR A 79 21.58 -6.91 16.94
C THR A 79 22.15 -8.27 17.35
N PRO A 80 21.42 -9.39 17.16
CA PRO A 80 21.93 -10.71 17.51
C PRO A 80 23.24 -11.03 16.79
N ALA A 81 24.19 -11.66 17.48
CA ALA A 81 25.52 -11.97 16.94
C ALA A 81 25.47 -12.75 15.61
N LEU A 82 24.51 -13.66 15.45
CA LEU A 82 24.29 -14.37 14.20
C LEU A 82 23.97 -13.42 13.04
N VAL A 83 23.07 -12.45 13.27
CA VAL A 83 22.69 -11.47 12.24
C VAL A 83 23.86 -10.55 11.93
N ALA A 84 24.56 -10.06 12.96
CA ALA A 84 25.73 -9.22 12.81
C ALA A 84 26.87 -9.89 12.02
N SER A 85 26.98 -11.23 12.09
CA SER A 85 27.98 -12.00 11.36
C SER A 85 27.71 -12.18 9.85
N LEU A 86 26.50 -11.86 9.39
CA LEU A 86 26.14 -11.93 7.97
C LEU A 86 26.72 -10.74 7.19
N PRO A 87 26.90 -10.86 5.86
CA PRO A 87 27.25 -9.72 5.02
C PRO A 87 26.26 -8.56 5.22
N TYR A 88 26.77 -7.37 5.52
CA TYR A 88 25.98 -6.17 5.86
C TYR A 88 25.14 -6.28 7.14
N GLY A 89 25.36 -7.32 7.96
CA GLY A 89 24.66 -7.56 9.21
C GLY A 89 24.80 -6.45 10.24
N GLU A 90 25.93 -5.76 10.23
CA GLU A 90 26.22 -4.57 11.05
C GLU A 90 25.27 -3.38 10.79
N PHE A 91 24.60 -3.35 9.63
CA PHE A 91 23.60 -2.34 9.28
C PHE A 91 22.16 -2.79 9.54
N VAL A 92 21.96 -4.02 10.04
CA VAL A 92 20.66 -4.52 10.49
C VAL A 92 20.42 -4.03 11.91
N LEU A 93 20.11 -2.74 12.03
CA LEU A 93 19.88 -2.06 13.32
C LEU A 93 18.39 -2.08 13.67
N PHE A 94 18.04 -2.66 14.82
CA PHE A 94 16.65 -2.77 15.30
C PHE A 94 16.13 -1.45 15.92
N ASN A 95 16.21 -0.36 15.16
CA ASN A 95 15.67 0.95 15.52
C ASN A 95 14.25 1.17 14.93
N TYR A 96 13.69 2.38 14.98
CA TYR A 96 12.35 2.63 14.44
C TYR A 96 12.24 2.42 12.92
N SER A 97 13.34 2.48 12.16
CA SER A 97 13.32 2.14 10.73
C SER A 97 13.06 0.64 10.52
N ALA A 98 13.55 -0.22 11.40
CA ALA A 98 13.29 -1.66 11.36
C ALA A 98 11.81 -1.98 11.65
N VAL A 99 11.21 -1.29 12.62
CA VAL A 99 9.78 -1.43 12.93
C VAL A 99 8.94 -1.05 11.72
N MET A 100 9.23 0.10 11.11
CA MET A 100 8.53 0.55 9.91
C MET A 100 8.71 -0.42 8.73
N ALA A 101 9.94 -0.86 8.47
CA ALA A 101 10.22 -1.82 7.42
C ALA A 101 9.46 -3.14 7.64
N ALA A 102 9.42 -3.66 8.87
CA ALA A 102 8.68 -4.87 9.20
C ALA A 102 7.18 -4.73 8.92
N VAL A 103 6.57 -3.60 9.32
CA VAL A 103 5.16 -3.31 9.03
C VAL A 103 4.89 -3.34 7.52
N TYR A 104 5.71 -2.67 6.72
CA TYR A 104 5.56 -2.64 5.26
C TYR A 104 5.74 -4.01 4.63
N MET A 105 6.79 -4.75 5.01
CA MET A 105 7.06 -6.10 4.48
C MET A 105 5.88 -7.04 4.76
N LEU A 106 5.40 -7.08 5.99
CA LEU A 106 4.26 -7.92 6.38
C LEU A 106 2.98 -7.50 5.66
N TRP A 107 2.71 -6.20 5.57
CA TRP A 107 1.54 -5.66 4.87
C TRP A 107 1.55 -6.05 3.40
N TYR A 108 2.70 -5.92 2.73
CA TYR A 108 2.83 -6.17 1.30
C TYR A 108 2.62 -7.65 0.98
N VAL A 109 3.28 -8.54 1.72
CA VAL A 109 3.12 -10.00 1.56
C VAL A 109 1.69 -10.43 1.86
N ALA A 110 1.03 -9.84 2.88
CA ALA A 110 -0.36 -10.13 3.20
C ALA A 110 -1.34 -9.68 2.10
N LEU A 111 -1.01 -8.59 1.38
CA LEU A 111 -1.86 -8.05 0.31
C LEU A 111 -1.74 -8.85 -0.99
N ASP A 112 -0.53 -9.27 -1.36
CA ASP A 112 -0.27 -10.14 -2.50
C ASP A 112 1.06 -10.87 -2.32
N VAL A 113 1.04 -12.21 -2.27
CA VAL A 113 2.25 -12.97 -1.93
C VAL A 113 3.41 -12.72 -2.90
N TYR A 114 3.17 -12.64 -4.20
CA TYR A 114 4.27 -12.57 -5.18
C TYR A 114 4.81 -11.14 -5.35
N ALA A 115 3.95 -10.18 -5.73
CA ALA A 115 4.38 -8.79 -5.86
C ALA A 115 4.72 -8.20 -4.50
N GLY A 116 4.05 -8.63 -3.44
CA GLY A 116 4.34 -8.22 -2.07
C GLY A 116 5.65 -8.76 -1.54
N SER A 117 6.06 -9.98 -1.90
CA SER A 117 7.41 -10.48 -1.59
C SER A 117 8.49 -9.68 -2.31
N LEU A 118 8.26 -9.30 -3.57
CA LEU A 118 9.18 -8.40 -4.29
C LEU A 118 9.25 -7.03 -3.61
N GLY A 119 8.11 -6.43 -3.27
CA GLY A 119 8.04 -5.19 -2.52
C GLY A 119 8.75 -5.29 -1.16
N ALA A 120 8.55 -6.39 -0.44
CA ALA A 120 9.21 -6.66 0.84
C ALA A 120 10.73 -6.77 0.69
N ALA A 121 11.23 -7.39 -0.38
CA ALA A 121 12.66 -7.45 -0.67
C ALA A 121 13.25 -6.04 -0.95
N ILE A 122 12.53 -5.19 -1.69
CA ILE A 122 12.93 -3.79 -1.93
C ILE A 122 12.94 -2.99 -0.62
N VAL A 123 11.94 -3.20 0.25
CA VAL A 123 11.88 -2.59 1.58
C VAL A 123 13.03 -3.04 2.46
N ALA A 124 13.35 -4.34 2.50
CA ALA A 124 14.48 -4.88 3.25
C ALA A 124 15.81 -4.28 2.77
N LEU A 125 16.02 -4.22 1.45
CA LEU A 125 17.20 -3.59 0.86
C LEU A 125 17.29 -2.10 1.23
N SER A 126 16.17 -1.38 1.16
CA SER A 126 16.09 0.03 1.54
C SER A 126 16.43 0.24 3.01
N PHE A 127 15.90 -0.60 3.91
CA PHE A 127 16.17 -0.57 5.34
C PHE A 127 17.67 -0.75 5.66
N VAL A 128 18.32 -1.76 5.08
CA VAL A 128 19.77 -1.96 5.26
C VAL A 128 20.54 -0.78 4.69
N SER A 129 20.14 -0.30 3.51
CA SER A 129 20.81 0.80 2.80
C SER A 129 20.73 2.13 3.55
N VAL A 130 19.60 2.47 4.19
CA VAL A 130 19.50 3.71 4.96
C VAL A 130 20.35 3.66 6.23
N ASN A 131 20.43 2.52 6.92
CA ASN A 131 21.29 2.36 8.09
C ASN A 131 22.77 2.41 7.70
N PHE A 132 23.15 1.77 6.58
CA PHE A 132 24.47 1.95 5.97
C PHE A 132 24.78 3.43 5.69
N PHE A 133 23.83 4.16 5.12
CA PHE A 133 24.04 5.57 4.79
C PHE A 133 24.16 6.47 6.03
N VAL A 134 23.46 6.16 7.13
CA VAL A 134 23.63 6.85 8.42
C VAL A 134 25.01 6.60 9.01
N VAL A 135 25.49 5.35 8.98
CA VAL A 135 26.76 4.95 9.63
C VAL A 135 27.98 5.34 8.80
N GLU A 136 27.94 5.11 7.49
CA GLU A 136 29.10 5.28 6.59
C GLU A 136 28.92 6.44 5.60
N GLY A 137 27.70 6.66 5.10
CA GLY A 137 27.43 7.65 4.04
C GLY A 137 27.76 9.09 4.42
N ALA A 138 27.52 9.47 5.68
CA ALA A 138 27.87 10.80 6.18
C ALA A 138 29.38 11.12 6.08
N LYS A 139 30.25 10.09 6.16
CA LYS A 139 31.70 10.24 6.07
C LYS A 139 32.16 10.48 4.63
N ALA A 140 31.47 9.90 3.66
CA ALA A 140 31.92 9.89 2.27
C ALA A 140 31.63 11.20 1.53
N TRP A 141 30.49 11.84 1.79
CA TRP A 141 29.98 12.94 0.94
C TRP A 141 30.03 14.32 1.62
N GLY A 142 30.50 14.38 2.88
CA GLY A 142 30.60 15.64 3.63
C GLY A 142 29.25 16.31 3.96
N VAL A 143 28.14 15.62 3.69
CA VAL A 143 26.78 16.10 3.97
C VAL A 143 26.14 15.13 4.95
N HIS A 144 25.60 15.67 6.05
CA HIS A 144 24.92 14.88 7.06
C HIS A 144 23.62 14.31 6.49
N SER A 145 23.46 12.98 6.54
CA SER A 145 22.37 12.21 5.90
C SER A 145 20.96 12.71 6.23
N MET A 146 20.73 13.22 7.45
CA MET A 146 19.46 13.86 7.81
C MET A 146 19.07 15.04 6.89
N HIS A 147 20.03 15.86 6.45
CA HIS A 147 19.72 16.97 5.52
C HIS A 147 19.27 16.44 4.16
N VAL A 148 19.92 15.37 3.69
CA VAL A 148 19.52 14.68 2.45
C VAL A 148 18.10 14.13 2.60
N ALA A 149 17.83 13.43 3.72
CA ALA A 149 16.53 12.84 4.01
C ALA A 149 15.41 13.88 4.02
N LEU A 150 15.57 14.96 4.80
CA LEU A 150 14.57 16.02 4.91
C LEU A 150 14.35 16.76 3.58
N THR A 151 15.42 17.02 2.82
CA THR A 151 15.32 17.69 1.52
C THR A 151 14.54 16.84 0.52
N VAL A 152 14.89 15.55 0.38
CA VAL A 152 14.18 14.63 -0.51
C VAL A 152 12.73 14.45 -0.06
N HIS A 153 12.50 14.27 1.24
CA HIS A 153 11.16 14.06 1.79
C HIS A 153 10.24 15.25 1.51
N ALA A 154 10.70 16.47 1.82
CA ALA A 154 9.94 17.69 1.60
C ALA A 154 9.70 17.94 0.10
N ALA A 155 10.73 17.84 -0.73
CA ALA A 155 10.60 18.06 -2.17
C ALA A 155 9.62 17.07 -2.82
N ALA A 156 9.71 15.78 -2.47
CA ALA A 156 8.83 14.76 -3.02
C ALA A 156 7.36 14.97 -2.59
N TRP A 157 7.10 15.35 -1.33
CA TRP A 157 5.73 15.69 -0.89
C TRP A 157 5.19 16.94 -1.58
N ILE A 158 6.01 17.99 -1.75
CA ILE A 158 5.60 19.20 -2.48
C ILE A 158 5.19 18.82 -3.92
N LEU A 159 5.99 17.99 -4.60
CA LEU A 159 5.66 17.52 -5.94
C LEU A 159 4.36 16.70 -5.97
N GLN A 160 4.13 15.81 -5.00
CA GLN A 160 2.87 15.06 -4.86
C GLN A 160 1.65 15.99 -4.73
N PHE A 161 1.75 17.02 -3.88
CA PHE A 161 0.66 17.99 -3.72
C PHE A 161 0.45 18.84 -4.98
N ILE A 162 1.51 19.20 -5.70
CA ILE A 162 1.41 19.86 -7.02
C ILE A 162 0.72 18.92 -8.02
N GLY A 163 1.11 17.64 -8.04
CA GLY A 163 0.48 16.57 -8.81
C GLY A 163 -1.05 16.56 -8.67
N HIS A 164 -1.50 16.40 -7.44
CA HIS A 164 -2.92 16.37 -7.11
C HIS A 164 -3.64 17.71 -7.32
N GLY A 165 -3.05 18.82 -6.89
CA GLY A 165 -3.68 20.14 -6.92
C GLY A 165 -3.77 20.73 -8.33
N VAL A 166 -2.67 20.72 -9.08
CA VAL A 166 -2.55 21.38 -10.38
C VAL A 166 -3.01 20.47 -11.51
N PHE A 167 -2.55 19.22 -11.53
CA PHE A 167 -2.77 18.33 -12.66
C PHE A 167 -4.03 17.46 -12.51
N GLU A 168 -4.20 16.80 -11.36
CA GLU A 168 -5.38 15.96 -11.10
C GLU A 168 -6.63 16.80 -10.78
N ARG A 169 -6.44 17.98 -10.18
CA ARG A 169 -7.51 18.83 -9.62
C ARG A 169 -8.47 18.02 -8.75
N ARG A 170 -7.88 17.20 -7.87
CA ARG A 170 -8.57 16.32 -6.93
C ARG A 170 -7.79 16.32 -5.63
N LYS A 171 -8.49 16.26 -4.49
CA LYS A 171 -7.83 16.12 -3.20
C LYS A 171 -7.02 14.81 -3.15
N PRO A 172 -5.83 14.80 -2.54
CA PRO A 172 -5.06 13.58 -2.33
C PRO A 172 -5.88 12.52 -1.58
N ALA A 173 -5.67 11.25 -1.92
CA ALA A 173 -6.26 10.12 -1.20
C ALA A 173 -5.86 10.08 0.29
N LEU A 174 -4.81 10.80 0.68
CA LEU A 174 -4.40 11.01 2.07
C LEU A 174 -5.55 11.46 2.98
N PHE A 175 -6.49 12.26 2.46
CA PHE A 175 -7.63 12.75 3.23
C PHE A 175 -8.80 11.77 3.29
N ASP A 176 -8.78 10.71 2.48
CA ASP A 176 -9.85 9.73 2.37
C ASP A 176 -9.45 8.38 3.00
N SER A 177 -8.17 7.98 2.92
CA SER A 177 -7.65 6.70 3.40
C SER A 177 -6.14 6.78 3.73
N LEU A 178 -5.81 6.96 5.02
CA LEU A 178 -4.43 7.14 5.49
C LEU A 178 -3.54 5.92 5.25
N ASP A 179 -4.04 4.71 5.46
CA ASP A 179 -3.30 3.46 5.27
C ASP A 179 -3.00 3.20 3.79
N GLN A 180 -3.91 3.54 2.87
CA GLN A 180 -3.62 3.48 1.45
C GLN A 180 -2.60 4.54 1.04
N ALA A 181 -2.75 5.77 1.54
CA ALA A 181 -1.88 6.88 1.18
C ALA A 181 -0.46 6.75 1.72
N LEU A 182 -0.30 6.19 2.93
CA LEU A 182 1.01 6.06 3.57
C LEU A 182 1.60 4.67 3.39
N ILE A 183 0.87 3.61 3.76
CA ILE A 183 1.43 2.25 3.79
C ILE A 183 1.37 1.60 2.43
N THR A 184 0.22 1.63 1.75
CA THR A 184 0.00 0.80 0.56
C THR A 184 0.50 1.45 -0.74
N ALA A 185 0.72 2.77 -0.74
CA ALA A 185 1.07 3.53 -1.94
C ALA A 185 2.33 3.02 -2.67
N PRO A 186 3.48 2.68 -2.02
CA PRO A 186 4.65 2.17 -2.75
C PRO A 186 4.41 0.80 -3.39
N MET A 187 3.57 -0.03 -2.77
CA MET A 187 3.14 -1.30 -3.35
C MET A 187 2.28 -1.08 -4.61
N PHE A 188 1.38 -0.11 -4.60
CA PHE A 188 0.58 0.18 -5.79
C PHE A 188 1.40 0.76 -6.94
N VAL A 189 2.41 1.59 -6.65
CA VAL A 189 3.37 2.04 -7.66
C VAL A 189 4.14 0.86 -8.26
N LEU A 190 4.54 -0.12 -7.44
CA LEU A 190 5.16 -1.35 -7.94
C LEU A 190 4.20 -2.12 -8.86
N LEU A 191 2.93 -2.27 -8.48
CA LEU A 191 1.92 -2.93 -9.32
C LEU A 191 1.62 -2.17 -10.62
N GLU A 192 1.67 -0.83 -10.60
CA GLU A 192 1.51 0.01 -11.79
C GLU A 192 2.61 -0.24 -12.84
N ILE A 193 3.81 -0.63 -12.39
CA ILE A 193 4.90 -1.11 -13.26
C ILE A 193 4.67 -2.57 -13.68
N LEU A 194 4.27 -3.44 -12.76
CA LEU A 194 4.16 -4.89 -13.02
C LEU A 194 2.97 -5.26 -13.93
N PHE A 195 1.83 -4.58 -13.81
CA PHE A 195 0.64 -4.88 -14.63
C PHE A 195 0.89 -4.78 -16.14
N PRO A 196 1.47 -3.69 -16.69
CA PRO A 196 1.78 -3.63 -18.13
C PRO A 196 2.86 -4.63 -18.56
N LEU A 197 3.66 -5.18 -17.62
CA LEU A 197 4.61 -6.26 -17.88
C LEU A 197 3.96 -7.66 -17.87
N GLY A 198 2.64 -7.75 -17.70
CA GLY A 198 1.88 -9.00 -17.76
C GLY A 198 1.66 -9.67 -16.41
N TYR A 199 1.92 -8.99 -15.29
CA TYR A 199 1.57 -9.53 -13.98
C TYR A 199 0.04 -9.54 -13.77
N ARG A 200 -0.53 -10.70 -13.41
CA ARG A 200 -1.98 -10.90 -13.15
C ARG A 200 -2.89 -10.20 -14.20
N PRO A 201 -2.83 -10.59 -15.49
CA PRO A 201 -3.53 -9.88 -16.56
C PRO A 201 -5.06 -9.83 -16.37
N ASP A 202 -5.67 -10.90 -15.85
CA ASP A 202 -7.12 -10.94 -15.60
C ASP A 202 -7.54 -9.94 -14.51
N LEU A 203 -6.74 -9.80 -13.45
CA LEU A 203 -6.97 -8.81 -12.40
C LEU A 203 -6.87 -7.40 -12.98
N TYR A 204 -5.80 -7.14 -13.73
CA TYR A 204 -5.58 -5.85 -14.36
C TYR A 204 -6.75 -5.45 -15.27
N GLN A 205 -7.29 -6.38 -16.07
CA GLN A 205 -8.45 -6.12 -16.91
C GLN A 205 -9.70 -5.75 -16.11
N ARG A 206 -10.01 -6.47 -15.02
CA ARG A 206 -11.15 -6.16 -14.15
C ARG A 206 -11.00 -4.80 -13.46
N VAL A 207 -9.84 -4.55 -12.88
CA VAL A 207 -9.49 -3.27 -12.25
C VAL A 207 -9.65 -2.13 -13.24
N MET A 208 -9.04 -2.20 -14.43
CA MET A 208 -9.10 -1.12 -15.41
C MET A 208 -10.52 -0.91 -15.96
N LYS A 209 -11.33 -1.97 -16.07
CA LYS A 209 -12.75 -1.83 -16.41
C LYS A 209 -13.47 -0.99 -15.36
N GLN A 210 -13.26 -1.27 -14.07
CA GLN A 210 -13.90 -0.53 -12.98
C GLN A 210 -13.35 0.90 -12.83
N VAL A 211 -12.05 1.11 -12.98
CA VAL A 211 -11.41 2.43 -12.96
C VAL A 211 -12.04 3.36 -14.00
N ARG A 212 -12.24 2.88 -15.24
CA ARG A 212 -12.90 3.67 -16.30
C ARG A 212 -14.31 4.09 -15.93
N VAL A 213 -15.07 3.24 -15.24
CA VAL A 213 -16.41 3.58 -14.75
C VAL A 213 -16.32 4.66 -13.66
N ASN A 214 -15.43 4.48 -12.68
CA ASN A 214 -15.25 5.42 -11.57
C ASN A 214 -14.82 6.81 -12.05
N VAL A 215 -13.86 6.87 -12.99
CA VAL A 215 -13.36 8.12 -13.58
C VAL A 215 -14.48 8.85 -14.34
N LYS A 216 -15.26 8.14 -15.17
CA LYS A 216 -16.39 8.74 -15.89
C LYS A 216 -17.43 9.33 -14.94
N ASN A 217 -17.78 8.62 -13.88
CA ASN A 217 -18.73 9.09 -12.88
C ASN A 217 -18.22 10.34 -12.16
N PHE A 218 -16.93 10.37 -11.79
CA PHE A 218 -16.30 11.52 -11.18
C PHE A 218 -16.28 12.75 -12.11
N GLN A 219 -15.96 12.56 -13.38
CA GLN A 219 -16.01 13.63 -14.38
C GLN A 219 -17.42 14.19 -14.55
N ALA A 220 -18.44 13.31 -14.62
CA ALA A 220 -19.83 13.74 -14.71
C ALA A 220 -20.27 14.57 -13.49
N SER A 221 -19.83 14.20 -12.28
CA SER A 221 -20.12 14.96 -11.06
C SER A 221 -19.47 16.35 -10.99
N LYS A 222 -18.47 16.64 -11.83
CA LYS A 222 -17.86 17.98 -11.92
C LYS A 222 -18.62 18.92 -12.87
N THR A 223 -19.48 18.38 -13.72
CA THR A 223 -20.23 19.15 -14.75
C THR A 223 -21.64 19.53 -14.28
N LEU A 224 -22.10 18.95 -13.18
CA LEU A 224 -23.33 19.33 -12.46
C LEU A 224 -23.03 20.45 -11.46
#